data_AF-A0A8E0IMZ9-F1
#
_entry.id   AF-A0A8E0IMZ9-F1
#
_cell.length_a   1.000
_cell.length_b   1.000
_cell.length_c   1.000
_cell.angle_alpha   90.00
_cell.angle_beta   90.00
_cell.angle_gamma   90.00
#
_symmetry.space_group_name_H-M   'P 1'
#
loop_
_entity.id
_entity.type
_entity.pdbx_description
1 polymer ?
#
loop_
_entity_poly.entity_id
_entity_poly.type
_entity_poly.pdbx_seq_one_letter_code
_entity_poly.pdbx_strand_id
1 'polypeptide(L)' 'MRQGSVKKVDYEYTRHGYCAITSLIEALTGKQSTDVRRHRTAINFADIIEYLVEVLYPKTKKIMLVMDNLNTHRPGSL' A
#
# COMPACT_ATOMS: atom_id res chain seq x y z
N MET A 1 13.46 -24.06 -32.88
CA MET A 1 12.43 -25.07 -32.53
C MET A 1 12.75 -26.36 -33.27
N ARG A 2 12.60 -27.54 -32.65
CA ARG A 2 12.80 -28.83 -33.33
C ARG A 2 11.53 -29.19 -34.11
N GLN A 3 11.69 -29.85 -35.25
CA GLN A 3 10.55 -30.34 -36.03
C GLN A 3 9.72 -31.33 -35.19
N GLY A 4 8.40 -31.13 -35.12
CA GLY A 4 7.48 -31.93 -34.31
C GLY A 4 7.21 -31.43 -32.88
N SER A 5 7.81 -30.31 -32.45
CA SER A 5 7.52 -29.76 -31.12
C SER A 5 6.17 -29.05 -31.05
N VAL A 6 5.39 -29.31 -29.99
CA VAL A 6 4.14 -28.61 -29.67
C VAL A 6 4.40 -27.12 -29.43
N LYS A 7 3.51 -26.26 -29.94
CA LYS A 7 3.55 -24.81 -29.71
C LYS A 7 3.47 -24.53 -28.21
N LYS A 8 4.47 -23.83 -27.67
CA LYS A 8 4.44 -23.27 -26.31
C LYS A 8 4.04 -21.80 -26.43
N VAL A 9 3.02 -21.40 -25.66
CA VAL A 9 2.63 -20.00 -25.53
C VAL A 9 3.04 -19.57 -24.13
N ASP A 10 3.82 -18.49 -24.06
CA ASP A 10 4.13 -17.82 -22.80
C ASP A 10 3.31 -16.55 -22.69
N TYR A 11 3.04 -16.13 -21.46
CA TYR A 11 2.33 -14.89 -21.19
C TYR A 11 3.35 -13.82 -20.87
N GLU A 12 3.40 -12.79 -21.70
CA GLU A 12 4.19 -11.60 -21.41
C GLU A 12 3.32 -10.56 -20.69
N TYR A 13 3.72 -10.18 -19.48
CA TYR A 13 3.10 -9.07 -18.77
C TYR A 13 3.72 -7.76 -19.23
N THR A 14 2.91 -6.92 -19.88
CA THR A 14 3.30 -5.53 -20.16
C THR A 14 2.79 -4.63 -19.03
N ARG A 15 3.71 -3.93 -18.37
CA ARG A 15 3.36 -2.99 -17.29
C ARG A 15 2.90 -1.65 -17.87
N HIS A 16 1.61 -1.32 -17.69
CA HIS A 16 1.01 -0.07 -18.19
C HIS A 16 1.18 1.14 -17.25
N GLY A 17 2.07 1.04 -16.27
CA GLY A 17 2.30 2.06 -15.25
C GLY A 17 2.21 1.49 -13.83
N TYR A 18 2.27 2.38 -12.84
CA TYR A 18 2.11 2.01 -11.45
C TYR A 18 1.42 3.13 -10.67
N CYS A 19 0.76 2.74 -9.59
CA CYS A 19 0.31 3.63 -8.54
C CYS A 19 0.84 3.11 -7.19
N ALA A 20 0.82 3.98 -6.19
CA ALA A 20 1.00 3.63 -4.80
C ALA A 20 -0.38 3.38 -4.19
N ILE A 21 -0.54 2.21 -3.58
CA ILE A 21 -1.73 1.86 -2.81
C ILE A 21 -1.26 1.70 -1.37
N THR A 22 -1.89 2.42 -0.46
CA THR A 22 -1.68 2.25 0.97
C THR A 22 -3.01 1.88 1.61
N SER A 23 -3.03 0.78 2.35
CA SER A 23 -4.22 0.30 3.04
C SER A 23 -4.00 0.29 4.54
N LEU A 24 -4.92 0.93 5.26
CA LEU A 24 -5.04 0.85 6.71
C LEU A 24 -6.03 -0.27 7.03
N ILE A 25 -5.58 -1.28 7.77
CA ILE A 25 -6.40 -2.44 8.11
C ILE A 25 -6.46 -2.56 9.63
N GLU A 26 -7.67 -2.52 10.19
CA GLU A 26 -7.90 -2.81 11.59
C GLU A 26 -7.89 -4.33 11.80
N ALA A 27 -6.83 -4.85 12.42
CA ALA A 27 -6.57 -6.29 12.49
C ALA A 27 -7.68 -7.12 13.14
N LEU A 28 -8.40 -6.57 14.12
CA LEU A 28 -9.42 -7.31 14.88
C LEU A 28 -10.77 -7.38 14.15
N THR A 29 -11.10 -6.38 13.34
CA THR A 29 -12.41 -6.25 12.71
C THR A 29 -12.36 -6.47 11.20
N GLY A 30 -11.17 -6.40 10.60
CA GLY A 30 -10.98 -6.40 9.15
C GLY A 30 -11.43 -5.11 8.47
N LYS A 31 -11.82 -4.07 9.22
CA LYS A 31 -12.19 -2.77 8.65
C LYS A 31 -10.99 -2.19 7.92
N GLN A 32 -11.18 -1.78 6.68
CA GLN A 32 -10.12 -1.25 5.84
C GLN A 32 -10.47 0.12 5.25
N SER A 33 -9.45 0.96 5.09
CA SER A 33 -9.49 2.18 4.30
C SER A 33 -8.28 2.21 3.39
N THR A 34 -8.49 2.47 2.10
CA THR A 34 -7.44 2.42 1.09
C THR A 34 -7.31 3.76 0.40
N ASP A 35 -6.08 4.23 0.28
CA ASP A 35 -5.71 5.43 -0.45
C ASP A 35 -4.87 5.05 -1.67
N VAL A 36 -5.17 5.67 -2.82
CA VAL A 36 -4.50 5.39 -4.09
C VAL A 36 -3.92 6.68 -4.64
N ARG A 37 -2.59 6.71 -4.79
CA ARG A 37 -1.86 7.88 -5.29
C ARG A 37 -0.94 7.49 -6.44
N ARG A 38 -0.51 8.47 -7.22
CA ARG A 38 0.42 8.24 -8.34
C ARG A 38 1.80 7.78 -7.87
N HIS A 39 2.29 8.33 -6.76
CA HIS A 39 3.62 8.04 -6.22
C HIS A 39 3.53 7.70 -4.74
N ARG A 40 4.57 7.04 -4.22
CA ARG A 40 4.75 6.79 -2.79
C ARG A 40 5.81 7.75 -2.26
N THR A 41 5.43 8.61 -1.32
CA THR A 41 6.30 9.61 -0.70
C THR A 41 6.10 9.62 0.81
N ALA A 42 7.04 10.19 1.56
CA ALA A 42 6.89 10.35 3.01
C ALA A 42 5.71 11.29 3.34
N ILE A 43 5.50 12.34 2.54
CA ILE A 43 4.35 13.25 2.67
C ILE A 43 3.04 12.48 2.53
N ASN A 44 2.94 11.60 1.53
CA ASN A 44 1.73 10.78 1.35
C ASN A 44 1.46 9.88 2.55
N PHE A 45 2.52 9.39 3.19
CA PHE A 45 2.38 8.61 4.41
C PHE A 45 1.91 9.48 5.58
N ALA A 46 2.46 10.69 5.75
CA ALA A 46 2.03 11.65 6.78
C ALA A 46 0.53 11.95 6.69
N ASP A 47 0.06 12.31 5.49
CA ASP A 47 -1.36 12.59 5.24
C ASP A 47 -2.27 11.42 5.61
N ILE A 48 -1.82 10.18 5.38
CA ILE A 48 -2.58 8.97 5.72
C ILE A 48 -2.63 8.76 7.24
N ILE A 49 -1.56 9.08 7.96
CA ILE A 49 -1.54 9.01 9.42
C ILE A 49 -2.40 10.12 10.03
N GLU A 50 -2.38 11.33 9.47
CA GLU A 50 -3.32 12.39 9.85
C GLU A 50 -4.77 11.94 9.66
N TYR A 51 -5.12 11.40 8.48
CA TYR A 51 -6.45 10.85 8.23
C TYR A 51 -6.84 9.74 9.21
N LEU A 52 -5.90 8.85 9.54
CA LEU A 52 -6.13 7.78 10.51
C LEU A 52 -6.49 8.33 11.91
N VAL A 53 -5.76 9.35 12.37
CA VAL A 53 -5.93 9.92 13.72
C VAL A 53 -7.13 10.85 13.76
N GLU A 54 -7.24 11.80 12.84
CA GLU A 54 -8.23 12.88 12.88
C GLU A 54 -9.62 12.44 12.37
N VAL A 55 -9.68 11.49 11.43
CA VAL A 55 -10.95 11.10 10.79
C VAL A 55 -11.41 9.71 11.20
N LEU A 56 -10.54 8.70 11.10
CA LEU A 56 -10.96 7.32 11.38
C LEU A 56 -11.11 7.04 12.88
N TYR A 57 -10.21 7.56 13.70
CA TYR A 57 -10.16 7.27 15.14
C TYR A 57 -9.90 8.50 16.04
N PRO A 58 -10.64 9.63 15.87
CA PRO A 58 -10.39 10.89 16.60
C PRO A 58 -10.53 10.81 18.12
N LYS A 59 -11.24 9.78 18.62
CA LYS A 59 -11.51 9.60 20.06
C LYS A 59 -10.63 8.53 20.70
N THR A 60 -9.72 7.92 19.94
CA THR A 60 -8.89 6.82 20.41
C THR A 60 -7.64 7.34 21.10
N LYS A 61 -7.39 6.91 22.34
CA LYS A 61 -6.24 7.37 23.13
C LYS A 61 -4.89 6.90 22.58
N LYS A 62 -4.86 5.75 21.90
CA LYS A 62 -3.64 5.14 21.37
C LYS A 62 -3.95 4.28 20.16
N ILE A 63 -3.21 4.50 19.08
CA ILE A 63 -3.21 3.65 17.90
C ILE A 63 -1.87 2.93 17.84
N MET A 64 -1.89 1.61 17.66
CA MET A 64 -0.67 0.81 17.45
C MET A 64 -0.58 0.45 15.97
N LEU A 65 0.46 0.97 15.31
CA LEU A 65 0.73 0.69 13.92
C LEU A 65 1.70 -0.49 13.81
N VAL A 66 1.32 -1.48 13.01
CA VAL A 66 2.23 -2.52 12.53
C VAL A 66 2.47 -2.24 11.06
N MET A 67 3.73 -1.98 10.71
CA MET A 67 4.13 -1.54 9.37
C MET A 67 5.30 -2.36 8.87
N ASP A 68 5.50 -2.41 7.56
CA ASP A 68 6.72 -2.96 6.97
C ASP A 68 7.92 -1.99 7.18
N ASN A 69 9.12 -2.46 6.84
CA ASN A 69 10.35 -1.68 6.97
C ASN A 69 10.63 -0.83 5.71
N LEU A 70 9.68 0.03 5.35
CA LEU A 70 9.80 0.91 4.19
C LEU A 70 10.46 2.25 4.57
N ASN A 71 11.14 2.89 3.62
CA ASN A 71 11.82 4.17 3.86
C ASN A 71 10.88 5.30 4.29
N THR A 72 9.59 5.22 3.96
CA THR A 72 8.56 6.18 4.36
C THR A 72 8.01 5.94 5.76
N HIS A 73 8.19 4.76 6.35
CA HIS A 73 7.62 4.39 7.66
C HIS A 73 8.57 4.72 8.81
N ARG A 74 8.88 6.02 8.95
CA ARG A 74 9.82 6.52 9.95
C ARG A 74 9.20 7.69 10.71
N PRO A 75 9.59 7.93 11.97
CA PRO A 75 9.10 9.08 12.72
C PRO A 75 9.33 10.42 12.02
N GLY A 76 10.42 10.58 11.27
CA GLY A 76 10.69 11.80 10.49
C GLY A 76 9.81 11.98 9.26
N SER A 77 8.90 11.05 8.98
CA SER A 77 7.86 11.16 7.96
C SER A 77 6.53 11.65 8.54
N LEU A 78 6.45 11.90 9.86
CA LEU A 78 5.25 12.33 10.58
C LEU A 78 5.36 13.80 11.00
#